data_AF-A0A931VKU2-F1
#
_entry.id   AF-A0A931VKU2-F1
#
_cell.length_a   1.000
_cell.length_b   1.000
_cell.length_c   1.000
_cell.angle_alpha   90.00
_cell.angle_beta   90.00
_cell.angle_gamma   90.00
#
_symmetry.space_group_name_H-M   'P 1'
#
loop_
_entity.id
_entity.type
_entity.pdbx_description
1 polymer ?
#
loop_
_entity_poly.entity_id
_entity_poly.type
_entity_poly.pdbx_seq_one_letter_code
_entity_poly.pdbx_strand_id
1 'polypeptide(L)'
;MGDILVLDLETQKAFDEVNGRHNMRDLLISVVGIYSYQRDAFECYEEKDLPKLFPMLESADLIVGFNTRRFDYLVLEPYYKKSLDHFRSLDIMEVVQKMLGHRLSLDTIAKATLNKSKLGAGLDAIRYFRNGEIEKLKEYCLEDVRLTRDLYEYGKKHGKLYYTDKSGKGILSFSVNWEMEKQQSLF
;
A
#
# COMPACT_ATOMS: atom_id res chain seq x y z
N MET A 1 -17.69 5.84 14.38
CA MET A 1 -16.72 6.05 13.28
C MET A 1 -15.78 4.87 13.34
N GLY A 2 -15.75 4.08 12.27
CA GLY A 2 -14.79 3.01 12.10
C GLY A 2 -13.39 3.56 11.89
N ASP A 3 -12.41 2.67 11.89
CA ASP A 3 -11.00 3.04 11.78
C ASP A 3 -10.63 3.45 10.35
N ILE A 4 -9.58 4.25 10.21
CA ILE A 4 -8.87 4.39 8.93
C ILE A 4 -7.63 3.51 9.06
N LEU A 5 -7.46 2.59 8.12
CA LEU A 5 -6.28 1.74 8.06
C LEU A 5 -5.41 2.17 6.89
N VAL A 6 -4.09 2.16 7.07
CA VAL A 6 -3.14 2.20 5.97
C VAL A 6 -2.56 0.80 5.82
N LEU A 7 -2.48 0.27 4.60
CA LEU A 7 -2.09 -1.12 4.35
C LEU A 7 -1.06 -1.24 3.24
N ASP A 8 -0.13 -2.18 3.44
CA ASP A 8 0.80 -2.70 2.44
C ASP A 8 1.08 -4.19 2.75
N LEU A 9 1.47 -4.99 1.76
CA LEU A 9 1.87 -6.37 1.97
C LEU A 9 3.11 -6.77 1.19
N GLU A 10 3.78 -7.80 1.70
CA GLU A 10 4.89 -8.45 1.04
C GLU A 10 4.54 -9.91 0.72
N THR A 11 5.14 -10.43 -0.36
CA THR A 11 4.84 -11.78 -0.85
C THR A 11 5.90 -12.80 -0.44
N GLN A 12 5.58 -14.09 -0.56
CA GLN A 12 6.55 -15.17 -0.35
C GLN A 12 7.35 -15.49 -1.61
N LYS A 13 6.70 -15.32 -2.77
CA LYS A 13 7.26 -15.62 -4.08
C LYS A 13 7.41 -14.37 -4.93
N ALA A 14 8.37 -14.39 -5.83
CA ALA A 14 8.53 -13.43 -6.90
C ALA A 14 7.65 -13.78 -8.11
N PHE A 15 7.46 -12.82 -9.02
CA PHE A 15 6.58 -13.00 -10.18
C PHE A 15 7.03 -14.13 -11.12
N ASP A 16 8.33 -14.33 -11.30
CA ASP A 16 8.89 -15.40 -12.13
C ASP A 16 8.58 -16.80 -11.59
N GLU A 17 8.40 -16.94 -10.28
CA GLU A 17 8.01 -18.20 -9.62
C GLU A 17 6.53 -18.57 -9.81
N VAL A 18 5.71 -17.62 -10.27
CA VAL A 18 4.26 -17.81 -10.51
C VAL A 18 3.89 -17.60 -11.97
N ASN A 19 4.85 -17.73 -12.90
CA ASN A 19 4.64 -17.51 -14.33
C ASN A 19 4.22 -16.08 -14.72
N GLY A 20 4.49 -15.09 -13.87
CA GLY A 20 4.30 -13.67 -14.15
C GLY A 20 3.09 -13.04 -13.47
N ARG A 21 2.82 -11.77 -13.82
CA ARG A 21 1.87 -10.90 -13.12
C ARG A 21 0.39 -11.31 -13.22
N HIS A 22 0.05 -12.31 -14.03
CA HIS A 22 -1.34 -12.77 -14.16
C HIS A 22 -1.76 -13.72 -13.04
N ASN A 23 -0.81 -14.27 -12.27
CA ASN A 23 -1.08 -15.21 -11.18
C ASN A 23 -0.76 -14.60 -9.81
N MET A 24 -1.27 -13.40 -9.54
CA MET A 24 -1.00 -12.69 -8.26
C MET A 24 -1.44 -13.51 -7.04
N ARG A 25 -2.51 -14.29 -7.18
CA ARG A 25 -3.03 -15.20 -6.14
C ARG A 25 -2.01 -16.27 -5.69
N ASP A 26 -1.07 -16.63 -6.55
CA ASP A 26 -0.10 -17.70 -6.26
C ASP A 26 1.16 -17.18 -5.55
N LEU A 27 1.30 -15.86 -5.39
CA LEU A 27 2.47 -15.23 -4.78
C LEU A 27 2.60 -15.54 -3.28
N LEU A 28 1.47 -15.83 -2.63
CA LEU A 28 1.31 -16.02 -1.18
C LEU A 28 1.78 -14.80 -0.36
N ILE A 29 1.22 -14.63 0.83
CA ILE A 29 1.54 -13.51 1.70
C ILE A 29 2.64 -13.92 2.67
N SER A 30 3.71 -13.14 2.76
CA SER A 30 4.70 -13.30 3.84
C SER A 30 4.28 -12.49 5.07
N VAL A 31 4.06 -11.18 4.91
CA VAL A 31 3.54 -10.29 5.94
C VAL A 31 2.57 -9.24 5.37
N VAL A 32 1.67 -8.74 6.22
CA VAL A 32 0.85 -7.55 5.95
C VAL A 32 1.11 -6.52 7.04
N GLY A 33 1.54 -5.33 6.64
CA GLY A 33 1.73 -4.19 7.51
C GLY A 33 0.48 -3.32 7.52
N ILE A 34 0.10 -2.83 8.69
CA ILE A 34 -0.94 -1.81 8.82
C ILE A 34 -0.54 -0.67 9.75
N TYR A 35 -1.15 0.49 9.54
CA TYR A 35 -1.26 1.55 10.54
C TYR A 35 -2.74 1.79 10.85
N SER A 36 -3.09 1.75 12.13
CA SER A 36 -4.42 2.06 12.65
C SER A 36 -4.44 3.48 13.18
N TYR A 37 -5.32 4.32 12.63
CA TYR A 37 -5.51 5.69 13.15
C TYR A 37 -6.21 5.68 14.52
N GLN A 38 -7.13 4.75 14.74
CA GLN A 38 -7.83 4.61 16.02
C GLN A 38 -6.89 4.23 17.15
N ARG A 39 -5.90 3.36 16.88
CA ARG A 39 -4.93 2.89 17.88
C ARG A 39 -3.64 3.69 17.89
N ASP A 40 -3.43 4.55 16.89
CA ASP A 40 -2.16 5.24 16.62
C ASP A 40 -0.96 4.28 16.65
N ALA A 41 -1.11 3.14 15.98
CA ALA A 41 -0.15 2.04 16.06
C ALA A 41 0.14 1.43 14.69
N PHE A 42 1.41 1.07 14.49
CA PHE A 42 1.84 0.20 13.40
C PHE A 42 1.79 -1.24 13.89
N GLU A 43 1.16 -2.12 13.12
CA GLU A 43 1.03 -3.53 13.43
C GLU A 43 1.39 -4.34 12.18
N CYS A 44 2.04 -5.49 12.35
CA CYS A 44 2.42 -6.35 11.23
C CYS A 44 2.00 -7.79 11.50
N TYR A 45 1.36 -8.41 10.52
CA TYR A 45 0.74 -9.72 10.60
C TYR A 45 1.46 -10.67 9.66
N GLU A 46 2.00 -11.76 10.19
CA GLU A 46 2.49 -12.87 9.37
C GLU A 46 1.30 -13.64 8.76
N GLU A 47 1.56 -14.47 7.74
CA GLU A 47 0.53 -15.28 7.06
C GLU A 47 -0.42 -16.02 8.04
N LYS A 48 0.14 -16.65 9.08
CA LYS A 48 -0.61 -17.38 10.12
C LYS A 48 -1.53 -16.50 10.96
N ASP A 49 -1.27 -15.19 11.01
CA ASP A 49 -1.97 -14.20 11.83
C ASP A 49 -3.02 -13.41 11.05
N LEU A 50 -3.13 -13.60 9.72
CA LEU A 50 -4.14 -12.95 8.87
C LEU A 50 -5.59 -13.10 9.38
N PRO A 51 -6.02 -14.22 9.99
CA PRO A 51 -7.37 -14.30 10.57
C PRO A 51 -7.67 -13.22 11.62
N LYS A 52 -6.64 -12.67 12.30
CA LYS A 52 -6.78 -11.56 13.26
C LYS A 52 -6.91 -10.21 12.58
N LEU A 53 -6.35 -10.06 11.37
CA LEU A 53 -6.39 -8.83 10.58
C LEU A 53 -7.78 -8.61 9.94
N PHE A 54 -8.42 -9.67 9.44
CA PHE A 54 -9.67 -9.53 8.67
C PHE A 54 -10.80 -8.77 9.39
N PRO A 55 -11.09 -9.01 10.69
CA PRO A 55 -12.10 -8.22 11.41
C PRO A 55 -11.80 -6.71 11.43
N MET A 56 -10.53 -6.32 11.40
CA MET A 56 -10.13 -4.91 11.33
C MET A 56 -10.41 -4.33 9.94
N LEU A 57 -10.07 -5.07 8.87
CA LEU A 57 -10.37 -4.64 7.51
C LEU A 57 -11.89 -4.52 7.29
N GLU A 58 -12.67 -5.47 7.83
CA GLU A 58 -14.14 -5.48 7.75
C GLU A 58 -14.80 -4.30 8.49
N SER A 59 -14.19 -3.81 9.56
CA SER A 59 -14.72 -2.71 10.37
C SER A 59 -14.13 -1.34 10.05
N ALA A 60 -13.17 -1.27 9.12
CA ALA A 60 -12.55 -0.02 8.69
C ALA A 60 -13.54 0.84 7.90
N ASP A 61 -13.61 2.13 8.24
CA ASP A 61 -14.33 3.13 7.45
C ASP A 61 -13.59 3.42 6.13
N LEU A 62 -12.27 3.21 6.09
CA LEU A 62 -11.43 3.42 4.92
C LEU A 62 -10.13 2.62 5.02
N ILE A 63 -9.74 1.96 3.93
CA ILE A 63 -8.39 1.43 3.74
C ILE A 63 -7.64 2.32 2.75
N VAL A 64 -6.50 2.86 3.17
CA VAL A 64 -5.59 3.65 2.35
C VAL A 64 -4.42 2.76 1.97
N GLY A 65 -4.03 2.80 0.70
CA GLY A 65 -2.92 1.98 0.23
C GLY A 65 -2.29 2.52 -1.04
N PHE A 66 -1.29 1.80 -1.55
CA PHE A 66 -0.54 2.18 -2.75
C PHE A 66 -0.50 1.03 -3.75
N ASN A 67 -1.30 1.13 -4.82
CA ASN A 67 -1.53 0.05 -5.79
C ASN A 67 -2.23 -1.20 -5.19
N THR A 68 -2.87 -1.03 -4.03
CA THR A 68 -3.56 -2.06 -3.24
C THR A 68 -4.68 -2.78 -4.00
N ARG A 69 -5.53 -2.06 -4.74
CA ARG A 69 -6.64 -2.72 -5.46
C ARG A 69 -6.16 -3.63 -6.58
N ARG A 70 -5.03 -3.28 -7.19
CA ARG A 70 -4.47 -3.97 -8.36
C ARG A 70 -3.34 -4.95 -8.02
N PHE A 71 -3.00 -5.07 -6.75
CA PHE A 71 -1.97 -5.98 -6.28
C PHE A 71 -2.39 -6.63 -4.97
N ASP A 72 -2.32 -5.92 -3.86
CA ASP A 72 -2.50 -6.46 -2.51
C ASP A 72 -3.81 -7.24 -2.36
N TYR A 73 -4.93 -6.70 -2.83
CA TYR A 73 -6.22 -7.40 -2.76
C TYR A 73 -6.22 -8.69 -3.57
N LEU A 74 -5.57 -8.73 -4.73
CA LEU A 74 -5.48 -9.95 -5.54
C LEU A 74 -4.61 -11.02 -4.87
N VAL A 75 -3.60 -10.61 -4.09
CA VAL A 75 -2.77 -11.53 -3.29
C VAL A 75 -3.50 -11.97 -2.01
N LEU A 76 -4.33 -11.11 -1.41
CA LEU A 76 -5.11 -11.38 -0.21
C LEU A 76 -6.33 -12.28 -0.46
N GLU A 77 -6.86 -12.26 -1.67
CA GLU A 77 -8.09 -12.98 -2.06
C GLU A 77 -8.10 -14.48 -1.68
N PRO A 78 -7.03 -15.27 -1.88
CA PRO A 78 -7.02 -16.69 -1.48
C PRO A 78 -7.18 -16.92 0.03
N TYR A 79 -6.86 -15.90 0.85
CA TYR A 79 -6.92 -15.97 2.30
C TYR A 79 -8.27 -15.49 2.86
N TYR A 80 -9.08 -14.82 2.05
CA TYR A 80 -10.29 -14.14 2.49
C TYR A 80 -11.53 -14.68 1.76
N LYS A 81 -12.50 -15.19 2.54
CA LYS A 81 -13.65 -15.93 1.99
C LYS A 81 -14.74 -15.06 1.37
N LYS A 82 -14.71 -13.74 1.59
CA LYS A 82 -15.70 -12.78 1.07
C LYS A 82 -15.06 -11.98 -0.08
N SER A 83 -15.86 -11.26 -0.86
CA SER A 83 -15.29 -10.32 -1.82
C SER A 83 -14.57 -9.17 -1.10
N LEU A 84 -13.40 -8.81 -1.61
CA LEU A 84 -12.61 -7.65 -1.16
C LEU A 84 -13.13 -6.33 -1.76
N ASP A 85 -14.03 -6.39 -2.75
CA ASP A 85 -14.58 -5.20 -3.42
C ASP A 85 -15.42 -4.32 -2.48
N HIS A 86 -15.93 -4.90 -1.40
CA HIS A 86 -16.71 -4.18 -0.38
C HIS A 86 -15.86 -3.25 0.48
N PHE A 87 -14.53 -3.38 0.45
CA PHE A 87 -13.66 -2.50 1.22
C PHE A 87 -13.60 -1.13 0.57
N ARG A 88 -14.13 -0.14 1.29
CA ARG A 88 -13.96 1.26 0.92
C ARG A 88 -12.48 1.59 0.97
N SER A 89 -11.89 1.87 -0.18
CA SER A 89 -10.45 2.05 -0.30
C SER A 89 -10.06 3.28 -1.10
N LEU A 90 -9.03 3.97 -0.65
CA LEU A 90 -8.32 5.02 -1.37
C LEU A 90 -6.95 4.48 -1.80
N ASP A 91 -6.78 4.29 -3.10
CA ASP A 91 -5.52 3.85 -3.69
C ASP A 91 -4.78 5.06 -4.28
N ILE A 92 -3.66 5.43 -3.66
CA ILE A 92 -2.89 6.63 -4.06
C ILE A 92 -2.37 6.49 -5.50
N MET A 93 -1.98 5.29 -5.95
CA MET A 93 -1.51 5.06 -7.31
C MET A 93 -2.61 5.31 -8.34
N GLU A 94 -3.85 4.93 -8.03
CA GLU A 94 -4.98 5.17 -8.93
C GLU A 94 -5.28 6.66 -9.07
N VAL A 95 -5.21 7.42 -7.98
CA VAL A 95 -5.35 8.88 -8.03
C VAL A 95 -4.23 9.51 -8.85
N VAL A 96 -2.98 9.07 -8.66
CA VAL A 96 -1.84 9.51 -9.47
C VAL A 96 -2.08 9.23 -10.95
N GLN A 97 -2.49 8.01 -11.29
CA GLN A 97 -2.77 7.62 -12.67
C GLN A 97 -3.90 8.46 -13.30
N LYS A 98 -4.94 8.76 -12.53
CA LYS A 98 -6.07 9.61 -12.96
C LYS A 98 -5.63 11.05 -13.21
N MET A 99 -4.79 11.61 -12.34
CA MET A 99 -4.35 13.01 -12.44
C MET A 99 -3.25 13.24 -13.49
N LEU A 100 -2.35 12.27 -13.67
CA LEU A 100 -1.16 12.42 -14.51
C LEU A 100 -1.21 11.61 -15.82
N GLY A 101 -2.18 10.72 -15.99
CA GLY A 101 -2.29 9.81 -17.13
C GLY A 101 -1.26 8.67 -17.14
N HIS A 102 -0.42 8.56 -16.11
CA HIS A 102 0.58 7.50 -15.96
C HIS A 102 0.86 7.21 -14.48
N ARG A 103 1.49 6.06 -14.21
CA ARG A 103 1.83 5.61 -12.86
C ARG A 103 3.18 6.13 -12.41
N LEU A 104 3.34 6.32 -11.11
CA LEU A 104 4.60 6.66 -10.45
C LEU A 104 4.79 5.73 -9.25
N SER A 105 6.03 5.35 -8.94
CA SER A 105 6.29 4.52 -7.75
C SER A 105 6.05 5.31 -6.45
N LEU A 106 5.84 4.57 -5.35
CA LEU A 106 5.74 5.13 -4.00
C LEU A 106 6.98 5.98 -3.69
N ASP A 107 8.16 5.43 -3.97
CA ASP A 107 9.44 6.10 -3.76
C ASP A 107 9.57 7.43 -4.52
N THR A 108 9.13 7.50 -5.78
CA THR A 108 9.18 8.76 -6.55
C THR A 108 8.33 9.85 -5.90
N ILE A 109 7.12 9.51 -5.45
CA ILE A 109 6.21 10.49 -4.84
C ILE A 109 6.67 10.85 -3.42
N ALA A 110 7.10 9.85 -2.65
CA ALA A 110 7.64 10.03 -1.29
C ALA A 110 8.87 10.94 -1.29
N LYS A 111 9.82 10.72 -2.21
CA LYS A 111 11.02 11.57 -2.36
C LYS A 111 10.66 13.01 -2.64
N ALA A 112 9.79 13.24 -3.63
CA ALA A 112 9.43 14.58 -4.05
C ALA A 112 8.53 15.32 -3.03
N THR A 113 7.66 14.59 -2.31
CA THR A 113 6.67 15.19 -1.39
C THR A 113 7.21 15.32 0.03
N LEU A 114 7.87 14.27 0.54
CA LEU A 114 8.24 14.13 1.95
C LEU A 114 9.75 14.25 2.16
N ASN A 115 10.55 14.30 1.09
CA ASN A 115 12.00 14.17 1.15
C ASN A 115 12.46 12.88 1.86
N LYS A 116 11.69 11.79 1.67
CA LYS A 116 11.96 10.44 2.20
C LYS A 116 12.05 9.43 1.06
N SER A 117 12.86 8.39 1.24
CA SER A 117 13.04 7.32 0.26
C SER A 117 12.67 5.98 0.87
N LYS A 118 12.28 5.01 0.04
CA LYS A 118 12.08 3.62 0.49
C LYS A 118 13.42 3.03 0.98
N LEU A 119 13.38 2.14 1.98
CA LEU A 119 14.57 1.49 2.55
C LEU A 119 15.26 0.47 1.62
N GLY A 120 14.63 0.08 0.49
CA GLY A 120 15.21 -0.86 -0.47
C GLY A 120 14.28 -1.15 -1.65
N ALA A 121 14.69 -2.06 -2.54
CA ALA A 121 13.89 -2.50 -3.70
C ALA A 121 13.06 -3.74 -3.34
N GLY A 122 11.95 -4.01 -4.03
CA GLY A 122 11.04 -5.13 -3.69
C GLY A 122 11.70 -6.52 -3.64
N LEU A 123 12.86 -6.70 -4.29
CA LEU A 123 13.64 -7.95 -4.22
C LEU A 123 14.27 -8.18 -2.83
N ASP A 124 14.44 -7.12 -2.03
CA ASP A 124 14.96 -7.24 -0.66
C ASP A 124 13.97 -7.96 0.25
N ALA A 125 12.66 -7.76 0.08
CA ALA A 125 11.62 -8.43 0.86
C ALA A 125 11.60 -9.96 0.63
N ILE A 126 11.62 -10.39 -0.63
CA ILE A 126 11.70 -11.82 -0.98
C ILE A 126 12.98 -12.46 -0.42
N ARG A 127 14.11 -11.73 -0.47
CA ARG A 127 15.36 -12.20 0.15
C ARG A 127 15.22 -12.38 1.66
N TYR A 128 14.68 -11.38 2.36
CA TYR A 128 14.48 -11.47 3.82
C TYR A 128 13.58 -12.64 4.20
N PHE A 129 12.48 -12.86 3.46
CA PHE A 129 11.60 -13.99 3.67
C PHE A 129 12.34 -15.33 3.50
N ARG A 130 13.07 -15.50 2.38
CA ARG A 130 13.82 -16.74 2.08
C ARG A 130 14.92 -17.04 3.10
N ASN A 131 15.52 -16.01 3.68
CA ASN A 131 16.56 -16.14 4.70
C ASN A 131 15.99 -16.32 6.13
N GLY A 132 14.67 -16.26 6.32
CA GLY A 132 14.04 -16.27 7.65
C GLY A 132 14.28 -14.99 8.45
N GLU A 133 14.67 -13.89 7.79
CA GLU A 133 14.92 -12.58 8.40
C GLU A 133 13.60 -11.81 8.62
N ILE A 134 12.66 -12.43 9.32
CA ILE A 134 11.26 -11.96 9.43
C ILE A 134 11.15 -10.57 10.05
N GLU A 135 11.98 -10.22 11.03
CA GLU A 135 11.92 -8.88 11.64
C GLU A 135 12.34 -7.78 10.65
N LYS A 136 13.35 -8.03 9.80
CA LYS A 136 13.73 -7.09 8.73
C LYS A 136 12.63 -6.94 7.69
N LEU A 137 11.94 -8.05 7.38
CA LEU A 137 10.80 -8.03 6.47
C LEU A 137 9.63 -7.22 7.03
N LYS A 138 9.33 -7.37 8.33
CA LYS A 138 8.31 -6.55 9.01
C LYS A 138 8.68 -5.08 9.00
N GLU A 139 9.93 -4.73 9.34
CA GLU A 139 10.42 -3.35 9.28
C GLU A 139 10.29 -2.76 7.88
N TYR A 140 10.64 -3.53 6.85
CA TYR A 140 10.53 -3.11 5.46
C TYR A 140 9.09 -2.80 5.05
N CYS A 141 8.15 -3.71 5.34
CA CYS A 141 6.73 -3.52 5.04
C CYS A 141 6.15 -2.33 5.83
N LEU A 142 6.46 -2.21 7.12
CA LEU A 142 5.97 -1.10 7.95
C LEU A 142 6.50 0.27 7.52
N GLU A 143 7.67 0.33 6.87
CA GLU A 143 8.14 1.60 6.30
C GLU A 143 7.33 2.00 5.06
N ASP A 144 6.92 1.06 4.22
CA ASP A 144 6.02 1.36 3.10
C ASP A 144 4.63 1.81 3.57
N VAL A 145 4.11 1.19 4.62
CA VAL A 145 2.91 1.67 5.33
C VAL A 145 3.12 3.09 5.85
N ARG A 146 4.27 3.39 6.44
CA ARG A 146 4.60 4.72 6.97
C ARG A 146 4.66 5.77 5.87
N LEU A 147 5.34 5.48 4.76
CA LEU A 147 5.41 6.38 3.61
C LEU A 147 4.03 6.63 3.00
N THR A 148 3.23 5.58 2.85
CA THR A 148 1.85 5.66 2.34
C THR A 148 0.97 6.52 3.26
N ARG A 149 1.06 6.31 4.59
CA ARG A 149 0.37 7.13 5.60
C ARG A 149 0.80 8.59 5.51
N ASP A 150 2.10 8.85 5.47
CA ASP A 150 2.65 10.20 5.44
C ASP A 150 2.24 10.95 4.16
N LEU A 151 2.17 10.26 3.02
CA LEU A 151 1.65 10.82 1.77
C LEU A 151 0.16 11.13 1.86
N TYR A 152 -0.64 10.23 2.43
CA TYR A 152 -2.05 10.47 2.66
C TYR A 152 -2.27 11.70 3.57
N GLU A 153 -1.58 11.79 4.70
CA GLU A 153 -1.66 12.96 5.60
C GLU A 153 -1.20 14.24 4.92
N TYR A 154 -0.11 14.20 4.16
CA TYR A 154 0.36 15.36 3.41
C TYR A 154 -0.71 15.82 2.40
N GLY A 155 -1.22 14.91 1.58
CA GLY A 155 -2.27 15.23 0.60
C GLY A 155 -3.54 15.76 1.27
N LYS A 156 -3.91 15.23 2.44
CA LYS A 156 -5.08 15.66 3.22
C LYS A 156 -4.93 17.10 3.69
N LYS A 157 -3.73 17.45 4.19
CA LYS A 157 -3.42 18.76 4.74
C LYS A 157 -3.17 19.82 3.66
N HIS A 158 -2.53 19.43 2.56
CA HIS A 158 -2.02 20.37 1.56
C HIS A 158 -2.81 20.39 0.24
N GLY A 159 -3.68 19.40 0.00
CA GLY A 159 -4.48 19.30 -1.23
C GLY A 159 -3.65 19.01 -2.48
N LYS A 160 -2.40 18.60 -2.33
CA LYS A 160 -1.48 18.27 -3.43
C LYS A 160 -0.37 17.32 -2.99
N LEU A 161 0.22 16.65 -3.96
CA LEU A 161 1.45 15.87 -3.84
C LEU A 161 2.45 16.31 -4.91
N TYR A 162 3.69 15.84 -4.78
CA TYR A 162 4.79 16.18 -5.65
C TYR A 162 5.41 14.93 -6.29
N TYR A 163 6.02 15.10 -7.45
CA TYR A 163 6.77 14.07 -8.15
C TYR A 163 7.92 14.67 -8.95
N THR A 164 8.95 13.87 -9.20
CA THR A 164 10.05 14.27 -10.09
C THR A 164 9.63 14.09 -11.55
N ASP A 165 9.95 15.06 -12.39
CA ASP A 165 9.69 15.00 -13.82
C ASP A 165 10.49 13.89 -14.52
N LYS A 166 10.12 13.53 -15.75
CA LYS A 166 10.80 12.46 -16.51
C LYS A 166 12.28 12.76 -16.78
N SER A 167 12.68 14.03 -16.75
CA SER A 167 14.08 14.43 -16.96
C SER A 167 14.94 14.33 -15.70
N GLY A 168 14.33 14.11 -14.52
CA GLY A 168 15.01 14.07 -13.24
C GLY A 168 15.46 15.43 -12.72
N LYS A 169 15.09 16.53 -13.39
CA LYS A 169 15.62 17.88 -13.13
C LYS A 169 14.63 18.80 -12.42
N GLY A 170 13.34 18.44 -12.39
CA GLY A 170 12.30 19.28 -11.78
C GLY A 170 11.41 18.50 -10.82
N ILE A 171 10.96 19.17 -9.76
CA ILE A 171 9.85 18.72 -8.92
C ILE A 171 8.58 19.42 -9.40
N LEU A 172 7.59 18.63 -9.80
CA LEU A 172 6.26 19.08 -10.20
C LEU A 172 5.24 18.69 -9.14
N SER A 173 4.09 19.35 -9.13
CA SER A 173 2.98 19.05 -8.21
C SER A 173 1.70 18.73 -8.95
N PHE A 174 0.85 17.90 -8.35
CA PHE A 174 -0.53 17.67 -8.79
C PHE A 174 -1.49 17.74 -7.60
N SER A 175 -2.69 18.24 -7.86
CA SER A 175 -3.72 18.38 -6.83
C SER A 175 -4.31 17.02 -6.46
N VAL A 176 -4.65 16.85 -5.19
CA VAL A 176 -5.36 15.69 -4.67
C VAL A 176 -6.50 16.14 -3.77
N ASN A 177 -7.63 15.43 -3.83
CA ASN A 177 -8.77 15.66 -2.95
C ASN A 177 -9.30 14.33 -2.43
N TRP A 178 -8.80 13.90 -1.27
CA TRP A 178 -9.17 12.62 -0.69
C TRP A 178 -10.64 12.49 -0.36
N GLU A 179 -11.34 13.59 -0.03
CA GLU A 179 -12.78 13.52 0.26
C GLU A 179 -13.60 13.17 -0.98
N MET A 180 -13.24 13.70 -2.15
CA MET A 180 -13.88 13.30 -3.42
C MET A 180 -13.59 11.84 -3.77
N GLU A 181 -12.34 11.37 -3.60
CA GLU A 181 -11.96 10.00 -3.95
C GLU A 181 -12.61 8.96 -3.01
N LYS A 182 -12.79 9.31 -1.73
CA LYS A 182 -13.56 8.49 -0.77
C LYS A 182 -15.04 8.31 -1.17
N GLN A 183 -15.62 9.22 -1.96
CA GLN A 183 -17.01 9.11 -2.42
C GLN A 183 -17.13 8.27 -3.70
N GLN A 184 -16.10 8.26 -4.54
CA GLN A 184 -16.08 7.50 -5.80
C GLN A 184 -15.79 6.01 -5.61
N SER A 185 -15.16 5.63 -4.50
CA SER A 185 -14.91 4.23 -4.11
C SER A 185 -16.15 3.43 -3.65
N LEU A 186 -17.35 4.00 -3.82
CA LEU A 186 -18.65 3.38 -3.50
C LEU A 186 -19.36 2.76 -4.72
N PHE A 187 -18.72 2.75 -5.90
CA PHE A 187 -19.29 2.25 -7.16
C PHE A 187 -18.38 1.22 -7.82
#